data_AF-A0A662KMQ9-F1
#
_entry.id   AF-A0A662KMQ9-F1
#
_cell.length_a   1.000
_cell.length_b   1.000
_cell.length_c   1.000
_cell.angle_alpha   90.00
_cell.angle_beta   90.00
_cell.angle_gamma   90.00
#
_symmetry.space_group_name_H-M   'P 1'
#
loop_
_entity.id
_entity.type
_entity.pdbx_description
1 polymer ?
#
loop_
_entity_poly.entity_id
_entity_poly.type
_entity_poly.pdbx_seq_one_letter_code
_entity_poly.pdbx_strand_id
1 'polypeptide(L)'
;MIWGVSLLIIAVVASFSGNTLLYLLVKKYSLPKWIKKPMEKYSKMLIISDERILLINRIAPVLPYTGAFIAVNNWSYKKAISYIVFGAFLKFGFLLLLSGTFYQLFEEGTAQKATFLLIIFTIAISLIASFVEKKRLKI
;
A
#
# COMPACT_ATOMS: atom_id res chain seq x y z
N MET A 1 20.64 -4.83 -3.49
CA MET A 1 19.80 -5.97 -3.03
C MET A 1 19.71 -6.07 -1.51
N ILE A 2 20.82 -6.08 -0.77
CA ILE A 2 20.84 -6.16 0.71
C ILE A 2 19.96 -5.07 1.37
N TRP A 3 20.05 -3.82 0.91
CA TRP A 3 19.29 -2.71 1.48
C TRP A 3 17.76 -2.87 1.36
N GLY A 4 17.25 -3.32 0.21
CA GLY A 4 15.81 -3.57 0.02
C GLY A 4 15.28 -4.69 0.91
N VAL A 5 16.07 -5.76 1.09
CA VAL A 5 15.73 -6.86 2.01
C VAL A 5 15.72 -6.36 3.46
N SER A 6 16.70 -5.56 3.87
CA SER A 6 16.74 -4.95 5.20
C SER A 6 15.52 -4.08 5.47
N LEU A 7 15.13 -3.22 4.52
CA LEU A 7 13.94 -2.39 4.63
C LEU A 7 12.65 -3.20 4.74
N LEU A 8 12.53 -4.29 3.96
CA LEU A 8 11.38 -5.18 4.03
C LEU A 8 11.29 -5.85 5.40
N ILE A 9 12.41 -6.37 5.92
CA ILE A 9 12.46 -6.97 7.26
C ILE A 9 12.05 -5.94 8.31
N ILE A 10 12.61 -4.73 8.28
CA ILE A 10 12.27 -3.66 9.23
C ILE A 10 10.77 -3.34 9.16
N ALA A 11 10.21 -3.18 7.96
CA ALA A 11 8.81 -2.85 7.77
C ALA A 11 7.87 -3.96 8.30
N VAL A 12 8.22 -5.22 8.07
CA VAL A 12 7.47 -6.38 8.59
C VAL A 12 7.59 -6.47 10.11
N VAL A 13 8.79 -6.34 10.67
CA VAL A 13 9.04 -6.36 12.11
C VAL A 13 8.32 -5.22 12.81
N ALA A 14 8.36 -4.00 12.26
CA ALA A 14 7.64 -2.85 12.79
C ALA A 14 6.12 -3.06 12.74
N SER A 15 5.61 -3.62 11.63
CA SER A 15 4.18 -3.95 11.49
C SER A 15 3.75 -5.00 12.51
N PHE A 16 4.58 -6.03 12.75
CA PHE A 16 4.34 -7.03 13.77
C PHE A 16 4.38 -6.40 15.17
N SER A 17 5.47 -5.73 15.53
CA SER A 17 5.73 -5.24 16.88
C SER A 17 4.73 -4.16 17.29
N GLY A 18 4.41 -3.21 16.41
CA GLY A 18 3.45 -2.14 16.70
C GLY A 18 2.04 -2.67 16.98
N ASN A 19 1.58 -3.64 16.18
CA ASN A 19 0.27 -4.26 16.39
C ASN A 19 0.24 -5.16 17.62
N THR A 20 1.33 -5.90 17.86
CA THR A 20 1.49 -6.75 19.05
C THR A 20 1.48 -5.92 20.32
N LEU A 21 2.26 -4.83 20.35
CA LEU A 21 2.33 -3.93 21.49
C LEU A 21 0.95 -3.38 21.84
N LEU A 22 0.22 -2.88 20.84
CA LEU A 22 -1.10 -2.32 21.06
C LEU A 22 -2.11 -3.39 21.52
N TYR A 23 -2.05 -4.60 20.96
CA TYR A 23 -2.84 -5.74 21.42
C TYR A 23 -2.58 -6.05 22.90
N LEU A 24 -1.31 -6.15 23.30
CA LEU A 24 -0.92 -6.45 24.67
C LEU A 24 -1.32 -5.34 25.64
N LEU A 25 -1.14 -4.07 25.26
CA LEU A 25 -1.55 -2.92 26.07
C LEU A 25 -3.05 -2.94 26.34
N VAL A 26 -3.87 -3.12 25.30
CA VAL A 26 -5.32 -3.17 25.46
C VAL A 26 -5.75 -4.38 26.28
N LYS A 27 -5.10 -5.53 26.09
CA LYS A 27 -5.40 -6.74 26.87
C LYS A 27 -5.00 -6.62 28.34
N LYS A 28 -3.89 -5.93 28.63
CA LYS A 28 -3.38 -5.75 29.99
C LYS A 28 -4.13 -4.68 30.77
N TYR A 29 -4.36 -3.52 30.15
CA TYR A 29 -4.92 -2.35 30.86
C TYR A 29 -6.43 -2.19 30.69
N SER A 30 -7.05 -2.89 29.73
CA SER A 30 -8.46 -2.77 29.35
C SER A 30 -8.88 -1.35 28.95
N LEU A 31 -9.52 -1.20 27.80
CA LEU A 31 -9.98 0.12 27.36
C LEU A 31 -11.20 0.59 28.18
N PRO A 32 -11.33 1.90 28.46
CA PRO A 32 -12.54 2.48 29.02
C PRO A 32 -13.78 2.13 28.18
N LYS A 33 -14.93 1.91 28.85
CA LYS A 33 -16.18 1.48 28.19
C LYS A 33 -16.63 2.43 27.06
N TRP A 34 -16.33 3.73 27.16
CA TRP A 34 -16.70 4.73 26.17
C TRP A 34 -15.87 4.63 24.87
N ILE A 35 -14.68 4.04 24.90
CA ILE A 35 -13.86 3.73 23.70
C ILE A 35 -14.22 2.34 23.18
N LYS A 36 -14.32 1.37 24.10
CA LYS A 36 -14.55 -0.04 23.76
C LYS A 36 -15.89 -0.23 23.01
N LYS A 37 -16.98 0.38 23.50
CA LYS A 37 -18.31 0.23 22.90
C LYS A 37 -18.39 0.72 21.44
N PRO A 38 -17.91 1.93 21.08
CA PRO A 38 -17.84 2.36 19.69
C PRO A 38 -16.98 1.44 18.82
N MET A 39 -15.84 0.95 19.30
CA MET A 39 -14.97 0.04 18.54
C MET A 39 -15.68 -1.28 18.24
N GLU A 40 -16.34 -1.89 19.23
CA GLU A 40 -17.15 -3.10 19.04
C GLU A 40 -18.31 -2.87 18.06
N LYS A 41 -19.02 -1.74 18.20
CA LYS A 41 -20.12 -1.37 17.28
C LYS A 41 -19.63 -1.17 15.86
N TYR A 42 -18.51 -0.47 15.68
CA TYR A 42 -17.88 -0.23 14.38
C TYR A 42 -17.51 -1.56 13.71
N SER A 43 -16.87 -2.47 14.45
CA SER A 43 -16.47 -3.78 13.94
C SER A 43 -17.65 -4.62 13.44
N LYS A 44 -18.81 -4.53 14.10
CA LYS A 44 -20.03 -5.26 13.69
C LYS A 44 -20.72 -4.66 12.46
N MET A 45 -20.40 -3.41 12.11
CA MET A 45 -20.93 -2.74 10.91
C MET A 45 -20.10 -3.05 9.66
N LEU A 46 -18.91 -3.63 9.83
CA LEU A 46 -18.03 -3.99 8.71
C LEU A 46 -18.56 -5.22 7.97
N ILE A 47 -18.35 -5.24 6.65
CA ILE A 47 -18.74 -6.33 5.75
C ILE A 47 -18.22 -7.68 6.27
N ILE A 48 -17.01 -7.69 6.84
CA ILE A 48 -16.43 -8.83 7.53
C ILE A 48 -16.15 -8.41 8.97
N SER A 49 -16.80 -9.07 9.94
CA SER A 49 -16.67 -8.75 11.36
C SER A 49 -15.60 -9.57 12.10
N ASP A 50 -14.84 -10.40 11.39
CA ASP A 50 -13.78 -11.26 11.93
C ASP A 50 -12.37 -10.83 11.49
N GLU A 51 -11.33 -11.55 11.93
CA GLU A 51 -9.93 -11.24 11.64
C GLU A 51 -9.59 -11.07 10.14
N ARG A 52 -10.36 -11.66 9.21
CA ARG A 52 -10.09 -11.57 7.77
C ARG A 52 -10.26 -10.15 7.23
N ILE A 53 -10.99 -9.29 7.94
CA ILE A 53 -11.06 -7.85 7.63
C ILE A 53 -9.67 -7.18 7.61
N LEU A 54 -8.68 -7.74 8.31
CA LEU A 54 -7.32 -7.20 8.33
C LEU A 54 -6.59 -7.36 6.98
N LEU A 55 -7.01 -8.33 6.17
CA LEU A 55 -6.57 -8.46 4.77
C LEU A 55 -7.20 -7.37 3.91
N ILE A 56 -8.51 -7.12 4.07
CA ILE A 56 -9.20 -6.01 3.40
C ILE A 56 -8.55 -4.68 3.80
N ASN A 57 -8.14 -4.52 5.05
CA ASN A 57 -7.44 -3.34 5.56
C ASN A 57 -6.12 -3.03 4.84
N ARG A 58 -5.57 -3.98 4.06
CA ARG A 58 -4.38 -3.76 3.23
C ARG A 58 -4.70 -3.05 1.92
N ILE A 59 -5.89 -3.26 1.38
CA ILE A 59 -6.36 -2.67 0.11
C ILE A 59 -7.12 -1.38 0.40
N ALA A 60 -8.09 -1.45 1.31
CA ALA A 60 -8.91 -0.34 1.75
C ALA A 60 -8.72 -0.13 3.26
N PRO A 61 -8.12 1.00 3.71
CA PRO A 61 -7.86 1.24 5.12
C PRO A 61 -9.18 1.51 5.87
N VAL A 62 -9.79 0.45 6.39
CA VAL A 62 -11.06 0.47 7.13
C VAL A 62 -10.87 0.48 8.64
N LEU A 63 -9.81 -0.15 9.15
CA LEU A 63 -9.58 -0.31 10.58
C LEU A 63 -8.34 0.46 11.04
N PRO A 64 -8.52 1.53 11.82
CA PRO A 64 -7.40 2.15 12.53
C PRO A 64 -6.96 1.26 13.69
N TYR A 65 -5.73 1.42 14.17
CA TYR A 65 -5.25 0.80 15.42
C TYR A 65 -5.51 -0.71 15.52
N THR A 66 -5.15 -1.48 14.48
CA THR A 66 -5.57 -2.88 14.33
C THR A 66 -5.25 -3.78 15.52
N GLY A 67 -4.12 -3.60 16.20
CA GLY A 67 -3.79 -4.30 17.45
C GLY A 67 -4.86 -4.15 18.54
N ALA A 68 -5.41 -2.96 18.71
CA ALA A 68 -6.46 -2.68 19.68
C ALA A 68 -7.78 -3.37 19.30
N PHE A 69 -8.16 -3.34 18.01
CA PHE A 69 -9.37 -4.01 17.52
C PHE A 69 -9.32 -5.53 17.69
N ILE A 70 -8.14 -6.13 17.51
CA ILE A 70 -7.94 -7.57 17.75
C ILE A 70 -8.26 -7.91 19.22
N ALA A 71 -7.77 -7.09 20.16
CA ALA A 71 -8.01 -7.30 21.59
C ALA A 71 -9.46 -7.02 21.99
N VAL A 72 -10.06 -5.94 21.48
CA VAL A 72 -11.44 -5.54 21.82
C VAL A 72 -12.47 -6.55 21.32
N ASN A 73 -12.32 -7.02 20.08
CA ASN A 73 -13.27 -7.95 19.46
C ASN A 73 -12.96 -9.42 19.76
N ASN A 74 -11.97 -9.70 20.63
CA ASN A 74 -11.51 -11.06 20.95
C ASN A 74 -11.15 -11.91 19.72
N TRP A 75 -10.61 -11.29 18.67
CA TRP A 75 -10.17 -12.01 17.48
C TRP A 75 -8.96 -12.88 17.80
N SER A 76 -8.78 -13.95 17.01
CA SER A 76 -7.63 -14.84 17.15
C SER A 76 -6.34 -14.08 16.81
N TYR A 77 -5.53 -13.81 17.84
CA TYR A 77 -4.27 -13.09 17.68
C TYR A 77 -3.34 -13.75 16.65
N LYS A 78 -3.22 -15.09 16.66
CA LYS A 78 -2.38 -15.84 15.73
C LYS A 78 -2.77 -15.61 14.27
N LYS A 79 -4.07 -15.68 13.96
CA LYS A 79 -4.56 -15.43 12.60
C LYS A 79 -4.43 -13.96 12.23
N ALA A 80 -4.84 -13.07 13.12
CA ALA A 80 -4.78 -11.64 12.89
C ALA A 80 -3.37 -11.14 12.59
N ILE A 81 -2.38 -11.56 13.38
CA ILE A 81 -0.99 -11.17 13.17
C ILE A 81 -0.42 -11.78 11.89
N SER A 82 -0.81 -13.01 11.52
CA SER A 82 -0.41 -13.60 10.23
C SER A 82 -0.93 -12.79 9.05
N TYR A 83 -2.17 -12.29 9.10
CA TYR A 83 -2.73 -11.44 8.04
C TYR A 83 -2.04 -10.08 7.95
N ILE A 84 -1.69 -9.49 9.11
CA ILE A 84 -0.95 -8.23 9.16
C ILE A 84 0.46 -8.40 8.58
N VAL A 85 1.19 -9.44 9.02
CA VAL A 85 2.56 -9.72 8.57
C VAL A 85 2.58 -10.04 7.08
N PHE A 86 1.71 -10.93 6.62
CA PHE A 86 1.59 -11.29 5.21
C PHE A 86 1.24 -10.07 4.35
N GLY A 87 0.27 -9.27 4.79
CA GLY A 87 -0.10 -8.05 4.09
C GLY A 87 1.00 -6.99 4.07
N ALA A 88 1.77 -6.84 5.14
CA ALA A 88 2.93 -5.95 5.19
C ALA A 88 4.02 -6.42 4.23
N PHE A 89 4.33 -7.72 4.25
CA PHE A 89 5.31 -8.32 3.35
C PHE A 89 4.94 -8.07 1.88
N LEU A 90 3.69 -8.35 1.50
CA LEU A 90 3.23 -8.11 0.14
C LEU A 90 3.27 -6.61 -0.24
N LYS A 91 2.74 -5.74 0.61
CA LYS A 91 2.65 -4.30 0.32
C LYS A 91 4.03 -3.66 0.16
N PHE A 92 4.91 -3.88 1.13
CA PHE A 92 6.25 -3.30 1.10
C PHE A 92 7.15 -4.01 0.11
N GLY A 93 7.00 -5.32 -0.08
CA GLY A 93 7.70 -6.06 -1.13
C GLY A 93 7.35 -5.54 -2.52
N PHE A 94 6.06 -5.36 -2.81
CA PHE A 94 5.61 -4.76 -4.07
C PHE A 94 6.13 -3.33 -4.26
N LEU A 95 6.09 -2.51 -3.20
CA LEU A 95 6.60 -1.14 -3.25
C LEU A 95 8.10 -1.10 -3.51
N LEU A 96 8.88 -2.01 -2.93
CA LEU A 96 10.31 -2.13 -3.17
C LEU A 96 10.63 -2.64 -4.57
N LEU A 97 9.84 -3.57 -5.11
CA LEU A 97 9.96 -4.01 -6.50
C LEU A 97 9.69 -2.84 -7.46
N LEU A 98 8.60 -2.10 -7.25
CA LEU A 98 8.30 -0.90 -8.03
C LEU A 98 9.40 0.15 -7.90
N SER A 99 9.87 0.42 -6.68
CA SER A 99 10.95 1.37 -6.44
C SER A 99 12.25 0.94 -7.14
N GLY A 100 12.56 -0.35 -7.17
CA GLY A 100 13.70 -0.88 -7.92
C GLY A 100 13.53 -0.71 -9.43
N THR A 101 12.34 -1.00 -9.96
CA THR A 101 12.05 -0.77 -11.39
C THR A 101 12.13 0.72 -11.74
N PHE A 102 11.62 1.60 -10.88
CA PHE A 102 11.74 3.04 -11.06
C PHE A 102 13.19 3.48 -10.98
N TYR A 103 13.99 2.99 -10.04
CA TYR A 103 15.41 3.33 -9.98
C TYR A 103 16.16 2.95 -11.26
N GLN A 104 15.84 1.81 -11.87
CA GLN A 104 16.42 1.40 -13.17
C GLN A 104 15.88 2.20 -14.35
N LEU A 105 14.57 2.49 -14.38
CA LEU A 105 13.92 3.30 -15.42
C LEU A 105 14.36 4.79 -15.37
N PHE A 106 14.61 5.28 -14.15
CA PHE A 106 14.98 6.66 -13.84
C PHE A 106 16.47 6.81 -13.51
N GLU A 107 17.33 5.86 -13.91
CA GLU A 107 18.79 6.09 -13.91
C GLU A 107 19.07 7.48 -14.47
N GLU A 108 19.86 8.28 -13.75
CA GLU A 108 20.06 9.69 -14.06
C GLU A 108 20.46 9.87 -15.54
N GLY A 109 19.61 10.57 -16.28
CA GLY A 109 19.76 10.78 -17.73
C GLY A 109 18.81 9.97 -18.61
N THR A 110 18.26 8.83 -18.17
CA THR A 110 17.33 8.02 -18.98
C THR A 110 15.95 8.66 -19.08
N ALA A 111 15.42 9.19 -17.99
CA ALA A 111 14.13 9.90 -18.01
C ALA A 111 14.19 11.21 -18.81
N GLN A 112 15.33 11.91 -18.77
CA GLN A 112 15.55 13.10 -19.59
C GLN A 112 15.62 12.73 -21.08
N LYS A 113 16.36 11.67 -21.44
CA LYS A 113 16.42 11.13 -22.81
C LYS A 113 15.06 10.66 -23.30
N ALA A 114 14.30 9.93 -22.49
CA ALA A 114 12.97 9.42 -22.84
C ALA A 114 11.99 10.57 -23.08
N THR A 115 11.98 11.58 -22.20
CA THR A 115 11.14 12.78 -22.38
C THR A 115 11.51 13.55 -23.64
N PHE A 116 12.81 13.73 -23.90
CA PHE A 116 13.31 14.39 -25.09
C PHE A 116 12.93 13.64 -26.38
N LEU A 117 13.07 12.30 -26.39
CA LEU A 117 12.62 11.44 -27.49
C LEU A 117 11.11 11.56 -27.73
N LEU A 118 10.31 11.57 -26.66
CA LEU A 118 8.86 11.70 -26.75
C LEU A 118 8.47 13.05 -27.39
N ILE A 119 9.10 14.14 -26.97
CA ILE A 119 8.88 15.48 -27.55
C ILE A 119 9.22 15.48 -29.05
N ILE A 120 10.39 14.96 -29.44
CA ILE A 120 10.79 14.88 -30.86
C ILE A 120 9.77 14.05 -31.65
N PHE A 121 9.34 12.92 -31.10
CA PHE A 121 8.38 12.03 -31.77
C PHE A 121 7.02 12.70 -31.95
N THR A 122 6.53 13.42 -30.93
CA THR A 122 5.29 14.19 -31.02
C THR A 122 5.39 15.28 -32.08
N ILE A 123 6.50 16.04 -32.12
CA ILE A 123 6.71 17.07 -33.14
C ILE A 123 6.72 16.44 -34.55
N ALA A 124 7.44 15.33 -34.74
CA ALA A 124 7.50 14.64 -36.01
C ALA A 124 6.12 14.15 -36.47
N ILE A 125 5.33 13.54 -35.58
CA ILE A 125 3.95 13.13 -35.85
C ILE A 125 3.10 14.34 -36.22
N SER A 126 3.17 15.43 -35.45
CA SER A 126 2.41 16.65 -35.74
C SER A 126 2.76 17.25 -37.10
N LEU A 127 4.04 17.24 -37.48
CA LEU A 127 4.48 17.70 -38.80
C LEU A 127 3.98 16.78 -39.93
N ILE A 128 4.08 15.47 -39.75
CA ILE A 128 3.56 14.49 -40.73
C ILE A 128 2.06 14.64 -40.87
N ALA A 129 1.33 14.68 -39.75
CA ALA A 129 -0.12 14.89 -39.72
C ALA A 129 -0.50 16.19 -40.42
N SER A 130 0.19 17.29 -40.11
CA SER A 130 -0.04 18.59 -40.76
C SER A 130 0.26 18.56 -42.27
N PHE A 131 1.29 17.82 -42.69
CA PHE A 131 1.63 17.66 -44.12
C PHE A 131 0.60 16.81 -44.87
N VAL A 132 0.09 15.75 -44.25
CA VAL A 132 -1.00 14.93 -44.77
C VAL A 132 -2.29 15.75 -44.86
N GLU A 133 -2.64 16.49 -43.81
CA GLU A 133 -3.82 17.36 -43.76
C GLU A 133 -3.73 18.45 -44.84
N LYS A 134 -2.56 19.06 -45.02
CA LYS A 134 -2.31 20.09 -46.05
C LYS A 134 -2.39 19.52 -47.48
N LYS A 135 -2.00 18.26 -47.69
CA LYS A 135 -2.24 17.54 -48.96
C LYS A 135 -3.71 17.16 -49.16
N ARG A 136 -4.48 17.00 -48.08
CA ARG A 136 -5.90 16.66 -48.12
C ARG A 136 -6.81 17.88 -48.32
N LEU A 137 -6.39 19.04 -47.80
CA LEU A 137 -7.09 20.33 -47.89
C LEU A 137 -6.73 21.13 -49.15
N LYS A 138 -5.62 20.79 -49.83
CA LYS A 138 -5.44 21.17 -51.23
C LYS A 138 -6.25 20.19 -52.10
N ILE A 139 -7.35 20.70 -52.66
CA ILE A 139 -7.93 20.23 -53.93
C ILE A 139 -6.81 20.11 -54.97
#